data_AF-A0A7C2NN08-F1
#
_entry.id   AF-A0A7C2NN08-F1
#
_cell.length_a   1.000
_cell.length_b   1.000
_cell.length_c   1.000
_cell.angle_alpha   90.00
_cell.angle_beta   90.00
_cell.angle_gamma   90.00
#
_symmetry.space_group_name_H-M   'P 1'
#
loop_
_entity.id
_entity.type
_entity.pdbx_description
1 polymer ?
#
loop_
_entity_poly.entity_id
_entity_poly.type
_entity_poly.pdbx_seq_one_letter_code
_entity_poly.pdbx_strand_id
1 'polypeptide(L)'
;MDGASAGASRRAAGGVERAGPLAELSERGAPPLAAQLTLVSLLLAPIGAFGVRAAVLALAAAALLAPSLAARASLWLGLAALAALRVALDWPLSDNHAYLLAYWCLALGLALASPAPAPTLARAARLLVAAVFALATLQKALAPDYLDGTFFRYALAVDGRFEDLGRLLGRDGEALVRTRAFLEAAPWAAPAPDAAFVETPALRAAAAVFTWLTFLGEAAVALAFLAPVPARLRHATLLGFCAVTYAVAPVAGFGWLLLALGAAQTEPPEARTRRLYVGAFALLLFYREVPWLAWAAWAAQGG
;
A
#
# COMPACT_ATOMS: atom_id res chain seq x y z
N MET A 1 -9.23 -61.86 -54.94
CA MET A 1 -9.96 -61.38 -53.74
C MET A 1 -8.98 -60.59 -52.89
N ASP A 2 -8.41 -59.49 -53.35
CA ASP A 2 -9.00 -58.21 -53.80
C ASP A 2 -9.84 -57.51 -52.72
N GLY A 3 -9.41 -56.31 -52.34
CA GLY A 3 -10.22 -55.36 -51.59
C GLY A 3 -9.44 -54.35 -50.75
N ALA A 4 -8.75 -53.41 -51.40
CA ALA A 4 -8.17 -52.21 -50.78
C ALA A 4 -9.17 -51.03 -50.81
N SER A 5 -9.20 -50.19 -49.75
CA SER A 5 -9.39 -48.71 -49.76
C SER A 5 -9.54 -48.23 -48.31
N ALA A 6 -8.63 -47.44 -47.71
CA ALA A 6 -8.28 -46.04 -47.96
C ALA A 6 -9.44 -45.04 -47.72
N GLY A 7 -9.28 -44.19 -46.70
CA GLY A 7 -10.08 -43.00 -46.37
C GLY A 7 -9.78 -42.57 -44.93
N ALA A 8 -8.84 -41.65 -44.68
CA ALA A 8 -9.05 -40.19 -44.60
C ALA A 8 -10.11 -39.82 -43.54
N SER A 9 -9.96 -38.90 -42.60
CA SER A 9 -9.16 -37.69 -42.54
C SER A 9 -9.28 -37.09 -41.12
N ARG A 10 -8.19 -36.45 -40.69
CA ARG A 10 -8.07 -35.32 -39.76
C ARG A 10 -9.37 -34.73 -39.18
N ARG A 11 -9.43 -34.67 -37.85
CA ARG A 11 -9.86 -33.49 -37.07
C ARG A 11 -8.85 -33.35 -35.92
N ALA A 12 -7.73 -32.64 -36.08
CA ALA A 12 -7.63 -31.19 -35.83
C ALA A 12 -8.50 -30.80 -34.62
N ALA A 13 -7.92 -30.71 -33.43
CA ALA A 13 -7.27 -29.49 -32.93
C ALA A 13 -8.21 -28.29 -32.98
N GLY A 14 -8.73 -27.93 -31.81
CA GLY A 14 -9.65 -26.80 -31.65
C GLY A 14 -10.27 -26.78 -30.25
N GLY A 15 -9.54 -27.26 -29.24
CA GLY A 15 -9.87 -26.91 -27.86
C GLY A 15 -9.55 -25.43 -27.73
N VAL A 16 -10.58 -24.59 -27.86
CA VAL A 16 -10.52 -23.16 -27.55
C VAL A 16 -9.94 -23.05 -26.14
N GLU A 17 -8.66 -22.69 -26.05
CA GLU A 17 -8.08 -22.13 -24.84
C GLU A 17 -8.98 -20.95 -24.49
N ARG A 18 -9.82 -21.13 -23.47
CA ARG A 18 -10.63 -20.04 -22.96
C ARG A 18 -9.65 -18.95 -22.53
N ALA A 19 -9.64 -17.86 -23.29
CA ALA A 19 -8.94 -16.64 -22.97
C ALA A 19 -9.17 -16.36 -21.48
N GLY A 20 -8.08 -16.26 -20.70
CA GLY A 20 -8.20 -16.03 -19.27
C GLY A 20 -8.95 -14.73 -18.98
N PRO A 21 -9.46 -14.52 -17.75
CA PRO A 21 -10.31 -13.37 -17.40
C PRO A 21 -9.70 -11.99 -17.75
N LEU A 22 -8.38 -11.86 -17.80
CA LEU A 22 -7.71 -10.62 -18.23
C LEU A 22 -7.61 -10.45 -19.75
N ALA A 23 -7.62 -11.53 -20.53
CA ALA A 23 -7.71 -11.46 -21.98
C ALA A 23 -9.12 -11.01 -22.42
N GLU A 24 -10.17 -11.46 -21.74
CA GLU A 24 -11.53 -10.92 -21.93
C GLU A 24 -11.67 -9.44 -21.49
N LEU A 25 -10.93 -9.00 -20.46
CA LEU A 25 -10.88 -7.59 -20.07
C LEU A 25 -10.09 -6.71 -21.05
N SER A 26 -9.07 -7.29 -21.71
CA SER A 26 -8.37 -6.69 -22.85
C SER A 26 -9.32 -6.51 -24.04
N GLU A 27 -10.22 -7.47 -24.31
CA GLU A 27 -11.23 -7.34 -25.36
C GLU A 27 -12.33 -6.30 -25.06
N ARG A 28 -12.59 -6.00 -23.78
CA ARG A 28 -13.55 -4.96 -23.34
C ARG A 28 -12.90 -3.59 -23.06
N GLY A 29 -11.59 -3.46 -23.23
CA GLY A 29 -10.85 -2.20 -23.11
C GLY A 29 -10.78 -1.61 -21.68
N ALA A 30 -11.18 -2.32 -20.63
CA ALA A 30 -11.17 -1.80 -19.26
C ALA A 30 -9.99 -2.35 -18.46
N PRO A 31 -9.10 -1.50 -17.87
CA PRO A 31 -7.98 -1.99 -17.09
C PRO A 31 -8.44 -2.75 -15.84
N PRO A 32 -7.65 -3.73 -15.37
CA PRO A 32 -7.91 -4.39 -14.09
C PRO A 32 -8.08 -3.37 -12.97
N LEU A 33 -8.96 -3.64 -12.01
CA LEU A 33 -9.21 -2.75 -10.87
C LEU A 33 -7.90 -2.33 -10.16
N ALA A 34 -6.97 -3.26 -9.99
CA ALA A 34 -5.67 -2.98 -9.39
C ALA A 34 -4.85 -1.93 -10.17
N ALA A 35 -4.87 -2.00 -11.50
CA ALA A 35 -4.25 -1.01 -12.37
C ALA A 35 -4.92 0.36 -12.21
N GLN A 36 -6.26 0.41 -12.20
CA GLN A 36 -7.00 1.66 -11.98
C GLN A 36 -6.66 2.31 -10.64
N LEU A 37 -6.73 1.54 -9.54
CA LEU A 37 -6.38 2.02 -8.20
C LEU A 37 -4.93 2.50 -8.15
N THR A 38 -4.01 1.82 -8.84
CA THR A 38 -2.61 2.24 -8.91
C THR A 38 -2.45 3.58 -9.64
N LEU A 39 -3.11 3.76 -10.78
CA LEU A 39 -3.07 5.03 -11.53
C LEU A 39 -3.67 6.19 -10.72
N VAL A 40 -4.80 5.96 -10.05
CA VAL A 40 -5.38 6.95 -9.13
C VAL A 40 -4.43 7.28 -7.99
N SER A 41 -3.74 6.26 -7.43
CA SER A 41 -2.73 6.47 -6.38
C SER A 41 -1.58 7.36 -6.86
N LEU A 42 -1.09 7.14 -8.08
CA LEU A 42 -0.03 7.96 -8.69
C LEU A 42 -0.43 9.43 -8.90
N LEU A 43 -1.73 9.69 -9.10
CA LEU A 43 -2.26 11.06 -9.20
C LEU A 43 -2.43 11.71 -7.83
N LEU A 44 -2.94 10.97 -6.84
CA LEU A 44 -3.24 11.51 -5.51
C LEU A 44 -1.99 11.67 -4.64
N ALA A 45 -1.02 10.79 -4.80
CA ALA A 45 0.28 10.84 -4.15
C ALA A 45 1.36 10.90 -5.25
N PRO A 46 1.55 12.06 -5.90
CA PRO A 46 2.59 12.22 -6.91
C PRO A 46 3.97 12.11 -6.28
N ILE A 47 4.87 11.46 -7.02
CA ILE A 47 6.10 10.89 -6.47
C ILE A 47 7.30 11.47 -7.22
N GLY A 48 8.25 12.06 -6.49
CA GLY A 48 9.59 12.47 -6.97
C GLY A 48 9.78 13.96 -7.27
N ALA A 49 11.00 14.31 -7.68
CA ALA A 49 11.37 15.66 -8.11
C ALA A 49 10.56 16.11 -9.36
N PHE A 50 10.52 17.42 -9.62
CA PHE A 50 9.62 18.04 -10.61
C PHE A 50 9.54 17.30 -11.95
N GLY A 51 10.68 16.94 -12.56
CA GLY A 51 10.72 16.25 -13.85
C GLY A 51 10.14 14.84 -13.82
N VAL A 52 10.55 14.02 -12.84
CA VAL A 52 10.04 12.65 -12.66
C VAL A 52 8.55 12.67 -12.33
N ARG A 53 8.16 13.58 -11.44
CA ARG A 53 6.76 13.79 -11.04
C ARG A 53 5.86 14.16 -12.22
N ALA A 54 6.28 15.11 -13.05
CA ALA A 54 5.50 15.54 -14.21
C ALA A 54 5.27 14.38 -15.20
N ALA A 55 6.32 13.58 -15.46
CA ALA A 55 6.22 12.41 -16.33
C ALA A 55 5.27 11.35 -15.75
N VAL A 56 5.40 11.02 -14.45
CA VAL A 56 4.51 10.05 -13.78
C VAL A 56 3.06 10.52 -13.84
N LEU A 57 2.79 11.79 -13.54
CA LEU A 57 1.44 12.36 -13.59
C LEU A 57 0.85 12.33 -15.00
N ALA A 58 1.62 12.74 -16.01
CA ALA A 58 1.17 12.75 -17.40
C ALA A 58 0.82 11.33 -17.88
N LEU A 59 1.69 10.35 -17.60
CA LEU A 59 1.46 8.95 -17.97
C LEU A 59 0.26 8.36 -17.22
N ALA A 60 0.13 8.64 -15.92
CA ALA A 60 -0.98 8.13 -15.12
C ALA A 60 -2.33 8.71 -15.56
N ALA A 61 -2.39 10.02 -15.81
CA ALA A 61 -3.58 10.70 -16.31
C ALA A 61 -3.95 10.21 -17.72
N ALA A 62 -2.97 10.12 -18.63
CA ALA A 62 -3.19 9.59 -19.98
C ALA A 62 -3.75 8.16 -19.94
N ALA A 63 -3.24 7.30 -19.05
CA ALA A 63 -3.71 5.93 -18.93
C ALA A 63 -5.10 5.78 -18.30
N LEU A 64 -5.52 6.73 -17.45
CA LEU A 64 -6.89 6.80 -16.94
C LEU A 64 -7.88 7.30 -18.01
N LEU A 65 -7.48 8.27 -18.82
CA LEU A 65 -8.29 8.83 -19.90
C LEU A 65 -8.37 7.90 -21.13
N ALA A 66 -7.30 7.15 -21.38
CA ALA A 66 -7.20 6.16 -22.45
C ALA A 66 -6.90 4.78 -21.84
N PRO A 67 -7.94 4.03 -21.43
CA PRO A 67 -7.84 2.69 -20.84
C PRO A 67 -6.96 1.69 -21.62
N SER A 68 -6.87 1.84 -22.95
CA SER A 68 -6.01 1.04 -23.81
C SER A 68 -4.51 1.22 -23.52
N LEU A 69 -4.09 2.36 -22.98
CA LEU A 69 -2.72 2.58 -22.52
C LEU A 69 -2.44 1.81 -21.23
N ALA A 70 -3.40 1.75 -20.30
CA ALA A 70 -3.28 0.99 -19.06
C ALA A 70 -3.16 -0.52 -19.30
N ALA A 71 -3.56 -1.01 -20.47
CA ALA A 71 -3.35 -2.40 -20.89
C ALA A 71 -1.95 -2.67 -21.47
N ARG A 72 -1.12 -1.65 -21.74
CA ARG A 72 0.20 -1.81 -22.35
C ARG A 72 1.28 -2.09 -21.31
N ALA A 73 2.01 -3.19 -21.46
CA ALA A 73 3.17 -3.50 -20.62
C ALA A 73 4.22 -2.37 -20.60
N SER A 74 4.45 -1.71 -21.75
CA SER A 74 5.44 -0.62 -21.88
C SER A 74 5.13 0.58 -20.99
N LEU A 75 3.86 0.92 -20.79
CA LEU A 75 3.46 1.99 -19.85
C LEU A 75 3.95 1.67 -18.45
N TRP A 76 3.65 0.46 -17.97
CA TRP A 76 3.98 0.04 -16.61
C TRP A 76 5.47 -0.13 -16.39
N LEU A 77 6.21 -0.62 -17.40
CA LEU A 77 7.68 -0.65 -17.37
C LEU A 77 8.27 0.76 -17.34
N GLY A 78 7.70 1.71 -18.09
CA GLY A 78 8.09 3.12 -18.03
C GLY A 78 7.82 3.75 -16.67
N LEU A 79 6.64 3.51 -16.08
CA LEU A 79 6.31 3.93 -14.72
C LEU A 79 7.22 3.29 -13.67
N ALA A 80 7.60 2.02 -13.85
CA ALA A 80 8.56 1.34 -12.98
C ALA A 80 9.96 1.98 -13.05
N ALA A 81 10.43 2.31 -14.26
CA ALA A 81 11.70 3.00 -14.46
C ALA A 81 11.70 4.40 -13.84
N LEU A 82 10.61 5.16 -13.99
CA LEU A 82 10.46 6.47 -13.35
C LEU A 82 10.42 6.37 -11.82
N ALA A 83 9.70 5.39 -11.27
CA ALA A 83 9.67 5.14 -9.83
C ALA A 83 11.05 4.71 -9.29
N ALA A 84 11.78 3.87 -10.02
CA ALA A 84 13.14 3.47 -9.66
C ALA A 84 14.13 4.65 -9.77
N LEU A 85 14.00 5.49 -10.79
CA LEU A 85 14.80 6.71 -10.93
C LEU A 85 14.58 7.65 -9.75
N ARG A 86 13.33 7.82 -9.30
CA ARG A 86 13.07 8.56 -8.06
C ARG A 86 13.84 7.95 -6.90
N VAL A 87 13.70 6.65 -6.67
CA VAL A 87 14.37 5.98 -5.55
C VAL A 87 15.87 6.24 -5.56
N ALA A 88 16.50 6.21 -6.74
CA ALA A 88 17.91 6.51 -6.90
C ALA A 88 18.26 7.98 -6.61
N LEU A 89 17.41 8.93 -7.03
CA LEU A 89 17.63 10.37 -6.80
C LEU A 89 17.41 10.78 -5.34
N ASP A 90 16.46 10.15 -4.66
CA ASP A 90 16.11 10.41 -3.26
C ASP A 90 16.92 9.52 -2.29
N TRP A 91 17.85 8.69 -2.77
CA TRP A 91 18.64 7.78 -1.93
C TRP A 91 19.53 8.55 -0.94
N PRO A 92 19.63 8.14 0.34
CA PRO A 92 19.00 6.97 0.99
C PRO A 92 17.65 7.28 1.67
N LEU A 93 17.08 8.45 1.43
CA LEU A 93 15.94 9.01 2.15
C LEU A 93 14.57 8.62 1.56
N SER A 94 14.54 7.73 0.57
CA SER A 94 13.29 7.22 -0.01
C SER A 94 12.47 6.44 1.01
N ASP A 95 11.18 6.78 1.12
CA ASP A 95 10.25 5.98 1.91
C ASP A 95 10.10 4.56 1.33
N ASN A 96 9.86 3.58 2.21
CA ASN A 96 9.67 2.17 1.84
C ASN A 96 8.63 1.94 0.73
N HIS A 97 7.58 2.75 0.69
CA HIS A 97 6.51 2.63 -0.30
C HIS A 97 6.93 3.05 -1.71
N ALA A 98 8.00 3.85 -1.87
CA ALA A 98 8.56 4.18 -3.18
C ALA A 98 9.22 2.96 -3.84
N TYR A 99 9.97 2.17 -3.07
CA TYR A 99 10.53 0.90 -3.53
C TYR A 99 9.42 -0.09 -3.91
N LEU A 100 8.41 -0.25 -3.04
CA LEU A 100 7.29 -1.14 -3.32
C LEU A 100 6.53 -0.72 -4.59
N LEU A 101 6.36 0.59 -4.83
CA LEU A 101 5.71 1.08 -6.05
C LEU A 101 6.52 0.72 -7.30
N ALA A 102 7.84 0.88 -7.27
CA ALA A 102 8.69 0.49 -8.40
C ALA A 102 8.55 -1.01 -8.72
N TYR A 103 8.61 -1.87 -7.69
CA TYR A 103 8.38 -3.29 -7.85
C TYR A 103 6.96 -3.63 -8.32
N TRP A 104 5.95 -2.90 -7.86
CA TRP A 104 4.57 -3.12 -8.26
C TRP A 104 4.29 -2.74 -9.71
N CYS A 105 4.78 -1.58 -10.16
CA CYS A 105 4.73 -1.19 -11.57
C CYS A 105 5.49 -2.19 -12.46
N LEU A 106 6.65 -2.67 -12.00
CA LEU A 106 7.39 -3.72 -12.70
C LEU A 106 6.58 -5.01 -12.79
N ALA A 107 5.96 -5.45 -11.70
CA ALA A 107 5.09 -6.63 -11.67
C ALA A 107 3.89 -6.50 -12.62
N LEU A 108 3.26 -5.32 -12.70
CA LEU A 108 2.20 -5.04 -13.67
C LEU A 108 2.70 -5.15 -15.11
N GLY A 109 3.85 -4.54 -15.43
CA GLY A 109 4.45 -4.61 -16.76
C GLY A 109 4.80 -6.04 -17.17
N LEU A 110 5.45 -6.79 -16.27
CA LEU A 110 5.82 -8.18 -16.51
C LEU A 110 4.60 -9.10 -16.61
N ALA A 111 3.57 -8.88 -15.81
CA ALA A 111 2.33 -9.66 -15.87
C ALA A 111 1.60 -9.43 -17.20
N LEU A 112 1.49 -8.18 -17.66
CA LEU A 112 0.87 -7.86 -18.95
C LEU A 112 1.65 -8.38 -20.15
N ALA A 113 2.97 -8.57 -20.00
CA ALA A 113 3.81 -9.23 -21.01
C ALA A 113 3.78 -10.76 -20.92
N SER A 114 3.11 -11.34 -19.91
CA SER A 114 3.08 -12.79 -19.71
C SER A 114 1.94 -13.46 -20.51
N PRO A 115 2.06 -14.76 -20.84
CA PRO A 115 0.97 -15.52 -21.45
C PRO A 115 -0.28 -15.64 -20.57
N ALA A 116 -0.15 -15.44 -19.25
CA ALA A 116 -1.23 -15.57 -18.29
C ALA A 116 -1.26 -14.37 -17.32
N PRO A 117 -1.67 -13.16 -17.79
CA PRO A 117 -1.50 -11.94 -17.01
C PRO A 117 -2.17 -11.97 -15.63
N ALA A 118 -3.36 -12.56 -15.52
CA ALA A 118 -4.16 -12.54 -14.29
C ALA A 118 -3.51 -13.32 -13.15
N PRO A 119 -3.22 -14.62 -13.34
CA PRO A 119 -2.54 -15.40 -12.30
C PRO A 119 -1.12 -14.89 -12.04
N THR A 120 -0.39 -14.39 -13.05
CA THR A 120 0.92 -13.78 -12.85
C THR A 120 0.83 -12.57 -11.92
N LEU A 121 -0.11 -11.65 -12.17
CA LEU A 121 -0.28 -10.45 -11.37
C LEU A 121 -0.72 -10.76 -9.94
N ALA A 122 -1.70 -11.67 -9.77
CA ALA A 122 -2.18 -12.07 -8.45
C ALA A 122 -1.04 -12.71 -7.62
N ARG A 123 -0.20 -13.54 -8.24
CA ARG A 123 0.97 -14.15 -7.59
C ARG A 123 2.00 -13.10 -7.21
N ALA A 124 2.33 -12.18 -8.11
CA ALA A 124 3.29 -11.11 -7.84
C ALA A 124 2.78 -10.20 -6.71
N ALA A 125 1.51 -9.82 -6.72
CA ALA A 125 0.90 -9.02 -5.67
C ALA A 125 0.95 -9.73 -4.31
N ARG A 126 0.62 -11.03 -4.27
CA ARG A 126 0.72 -11.83 -3.04
C ARG A 126 2.15 -11.86 -2.50
N LEU A 127 3.14 -12.09 -3.36
CA LEU A 127 4.55 -12.15 -2.97
C LEU A 127 5.07 -10.80 -2.46
N LEU A 128 4.68 -9.70 -3.11
CA LEU A 128 5.07 -8.35 -2.69
C LEU A 128 4.48 -8.00 -1.32
N VAL A 129 3.19 -8.31 -1.08
CA VAL A 129 2.56 -8.14 0.25
C VAL A 129 3.25 -9.04 1.28
N ALA A 130 3.47 -10.31 0.97
CA ALA A 130 4.18 -11.21 1.89
C ALA A 130 5.58 -10.68 2.25
N ALA A 131 6.36 -10.28 1.27
CA ALA A 131 7.73 -9.81 1.45
C ALA A 131 7.77 -8.51 2.27
N VAL A 132 6.96 -7.51 1.93
CA VAL A 132 7.00 -6.22 2.64
C VAL A 132 6.62 -6.38 4.10
N PHE A 133 5.59 -7.18 4.41
CA PHE A 133 5.15 -7.39 5.78
C PHE A 133 6.08 -8.32 6.57
N ALA A 134 6.65 -9.35 5.94
CA ALA A 134 7.62 -10.22 6.60
C ALA A 134 8.90 -9.46 6.96
N LEU A 135 9.42 -8.64 6.03
CA LEU A 135 10.61 -7.82 6.28
C LEU A 135 10.33 -6.73 7.32
N ALA A 136 9.16 -6.08 7.27
CA ALA A 136 8.76 -5.09 8.28
C ALA A 136 8.63 -5.71 9.68
N THR A 137 8.01 -6.89 9.78
CA THR A 137 7.90 -7.63 11.05
C THR A 137 9.28 -8.04 11.56
N LEU A 138 10.13 -8.59 10.69
CA LEU A 138 11.48 -9.01 11.06
C LEU A 138 12.33 -7.82 11.54
N GLN A 139 12.28 -6.70 10.83
CA GLN A 139 13.01 -5.49 11.21
C GLN A 139 12.58 -5.01 12.60
N LYS A 140 11.28 -5.02 12.91
CA LYS A 140 10.76 -4.66 14.24
C LYS A 140 11.13 -5.65 15.32
N ALA A 141 11.15 -6.95 15.01
CA ALA A 141 11.57 -7.98 15.95
C ALA A 141 13.06 -7.87 16.32
N LEU A 142 13.88 -7.40 15.39
CA LEU A 142 15.32 -7.23 15.57
C LEU A 142 15.70 -5.84 16.13
N ALA A 143 14.78 -4.87 16.11
CA ALA A 143 14.99 -3.53 16.62
C ALA A 143 14.75 -3.48 18.15
N PRO A 144 15.80 -3.29 18.98
CA PRO A 144 15.66 -3.34 20.44
C PRO A 144 14.70 -2.29 21.01
N ASP A 145 14.60 -1.15 20.34
CA ASP A 145 13.82 0.04 20.69
C ASP A 145 12.38 0.02 20.13
N TYR A 146 12.01 -1.01 19.37
CA TYR A 146 10.64 -1.12 18.85
C TYR A 146 9.72 -1.84 19.84
N LEU A 147 10.11 -3.05 20.29
CA LEU A 147 9.24 -3.92 21.09
C LEU A 147 9.06 -3.44 22.54
N ASP A 148 9.99 -2.63 23.06
CA ASP A 148 9.86 -2.00 24.38
C ASP A 148 8.97 -0.74 24.36
N GLY A 149 8.50 -0.32 23.18
CA GLY A 149 7.66 0.84 22.98
C GLY A 149 8.40 2.16 22.79
N THR A 150 9.73 2.19 22.84
CA THR A 150 10.53 3.40 22.71
C THR A 150 10.24 4.12 21.39
N PHE A 151 10.13 3.40 20.28
CA PHE A 151 9.75 3.95 18.98
C PHE A 151 8.43 4.72 19.02
N PHE A 152 7.35 4.14 19.57
CA PHE A 152 6.05 4.82 19.60
C PHE A 152 5.98 5.92 20.65
N ARG A 153 6.71 5.82 21.75
CA ARG A 153 6.88 6.94 22.70
C ARG A 153 7.51 8.14 21.98
N TYR A 154 8.55 7.91 21.19
CA TYR A 154 9.16 8.94 20.36
C TYR A 154 8.21 9.45 19.27
N ALA A 155 7.54 8.57 18.51
CA ALA A 155 6.63 8.96 17.45
C ALA A 155 5.46 9.81 17.98
N LEU A 156 4.80 9.37 19.06
CA LEU A 156 3.75 10.15 19.73
C LEU A 156 4.28 11.49 20.28
N ALA A 157 5.58 11.58 20.56
CA ALA A 157 6.25 12.78 21.05
C ALA A 157 6.64 13.76 19.92
N VAL A 158 6.91 13.34 18.70
CA VAL A 158 7.55 14.23 17.70
C VAL A 158 6.89 14.25 16.34
N ASP A 159 6.24 13.15 15.95
CA ASP A 159 5.75 12.94 14.60
C ASP A 159 4.39 13.62 14.40
N GLY A 160 4.31 14.49 13.40
CA GLY A 160 3.11 15.27 13.09
C GLY A 160 1.90 14.41 12.74
N ARG A 161 2.11 13.17 12.28
CA ARG A 161 1.02 12.25 11.99
C ARG A 161 0.24 11.82 13.23
N PHE A 162 0.86 11.90 14.40
CA PHE A 162 0.26 11.52 15.69
C PHE A 162 -0.20 12.73 16.50
N GLU A 163 -0.12 13.94 15.97
CA GLU A 163 -0.37 15.18 16.70
C GLU A 163 -1.79 15.25 17.29
N ASP A 164 -2.82 15.00 16.47
CA ASP A 164 -4.22 15.04 16.93
C ASP A 164 -4.54 13.93 17.94
N LEU A 165 -3.95 12.75 17.76
CA LEU A 165 -4.03 11.68 18.74
C LEU A 165 -3.34 12.07 20.05
N GLY A 166 -2.18 12.72 19.98
CA GLY A 166 -1.47 13.24 21.13
C GLY A 166 -2.34 14.22 21.93
N ARG A 167 -3.03 15.14 21.24
CA ARG A 167 -3.97 16.09 21.86
C ARG A 167 -5.13 15.36 22.55
N LEU A 168 -5.72 14.36 21.89
CA LEU A 168 -6.79 13.52 22.47
C LEU A 168 -6.31 12.79 23.74
N LEU A 169 -5.04 12.41 23.81
CA LEU A 169 -4.41 11.75 24.95
C LEU A 169 -3.89 12.75 26.03
N GLY A 170 -4.32 14.01 25.95
CA GLY A 170 -4.04 15.03 26.96
C GLY A 170 -2.70 15.74 26.78
N ARG A 171 -2.11 15.71 25.58
CA ARG A 171 -0.87 16.42 25.31
C ARG A 171 -1.13 17.90 24.99
N ASP A 172 -0.30 18.77 25.56
CA ASP A 172 -0.23 20.18 25.15
C ASP A 172 0.36 20.30 23.73
N GLY A 173 -0.44 20.89 22.83
CA GLY A 173 -0.06 21.13 21.43
C GLY A 173 1.08 22.13 21.30
N GLU A 174 1.17 23.13 22.18
CA GLU A 174 2.27 24.11 22.14
C GLU A 174 3.59 23.50 22.56
N ALA A 175 3.58 22.64 23.59
CA ALA A 175 4.76 21.86 23.98
C ALA A 175 5.27 20.98 22.83
N LEU A 176 4.37 20.39 22.03
CA LEU A 176 4.74 19.59 20.86
C LEU A 176 5.46 20.40 19.78
N VAL A 177 4.93 21.59 19.45
CA VAL A 177 5.58 22.49 18.50
C VAL A 177 6.96 22.93 19.01
N ARG A 178 7.09 23.26 20.30
CA ARG A 178 8.38 23.60 20.93
C ARG A 178 9.39 22.45 20.87
N THR A 179 8.97 21.22 21.22
CA THR A 179 9.83 20.03 21.15
C THR A 179 10.27 19.74 19.72
N ARG A 180 9.37 19.86 18.73
CA ARG A 180 9.71 19.65 17.32
C ARG A 180 10.70 20.69 16.82
N ALA A 181 10.43 21.98 17.07
CA ALA A 181 11.32 23.07 16.68
C ALA A 181 12.72 22.92 17.31
N PHE A 182 12.79 22.46 18.57
CA PHE A 182 14.07 22.15 19.22
C PHE A 182 14.83 21.02 18.51
N LEU A 183 14.16 19.90 18.22
CA LEU A 183 14.77 18.75 17.54
C LEU A 183 15.18 19.07 16.10
N GLU A 184 14.43 19.91 15.39
CA GLU A 184 14.79 20.40 14.06
C GLU A 184 16.01 21.32 14.09
N ALA A 185 16.07 22.24 15.07
CA ALA A 185 17.17 23.19 15.21
C ALA A 185 18.47 22.54 15.71
N ALA A 186 18.36 21.47 16.52
CA ALA A 186 19.50 20.78 17.09
C ALA A 186 19.25 19.28 17.25
N PRO A 187 19.33 18.49 16.16
CA PRO A 187 19.00 17.05 16.15
C PRO A 187 19.82 16.21 17.13
N TRP A 188 20.98 16.73 17.53
CA TRP A 188 21.98 16.06 18.37
C TRP A 188 22.18 16.74 19.73
N ALA A 189 21.44 17.80 20.05
CA ALA A 189 21.55 18.48 21.33
C ALA A 189 20.67 17.82 22.39
N ALA A 190 21.15 17.81 23.63
CA ALA A 190 20.32 17.44 24.77
C ALA A 190 19.14 18.42 24.90
N PRO A 191 17.90 17.94 25.06
CA PRO A 191 16.74 18.81 25.21
C PRO A 191 16.91 19.76 26.39
N ALA A 192 16.52 21.03 26.21
CA ALA A 192 16.41 21.97 27.31
C ALA A 192 15.47 21.38 28.38
N PRO A 193 15.74 21.58 29.69
CA PRO A 193 14.94 20.99 30.78
C PRO A 193 13.44 21.30 30.66
N ASP A 194 13.12 22.47 30.12
CA ASP A 194 11.76 23.00 30.00
C ASP A 194 11.06 22.54 28.70
N ALA A 195 11.82 21.94 27.78
CA ALA A 195 11.34 21.32 26.54
C ALA A 195 11.20 19.80 26.66
N ALA A 196 11.48 19.24 27.84
CA ALA A 196 11.39 17.81 28.10
C ALA A 196 9.94 17.33 27.94
N PHE A 197 9.75 16.36 27.05
CA PHE A 197 8.47 15.69 26.86
C PHE A 197 7.98 15.07 28.18
N VAL A 198 6.88 15.60 28.71
CA VAL A 198 6.22 15.02 29.89
C VAL A 198 5.34 13.86 29.42
N GLU A 199 5.84 12.65 29.61
CA GLU A 199 5.08 11.45 29.29
C GLU A 199 3.93 11.25 30.29
N THR A 200 2.69 11.30 29.79
CA THR A 200 1.51 10.93 30.58
C THR A 200 1.32 9.41 30.62
N PRO A 201 0.66 8.86 31.66
CA PRO A 201 0.30 7.43 31.69
C PRO A 201 -0.52 6.98 30.47
N ALA A 202 -1.39 7.87 29.95
CA ALA A 202 -2.17 7.61 28.75
C ALA A 202 -1.31 7.49 27.49
N LEU A 203 -0.32 8.39 27.31
CA LEU A 203 0.63 8.32 26.20
C LEU A 203 1.48 7.05 26.26
N ARG A 204 1.93 6.66 27.46
CA ARG A 204 2.69 5.42 27.67
C ARG A 204 1.85 4.18 27.31
N ALA A 205 0.60 4.13 27.76
CA ALA A 205 -0.31 3.03 27.44
C ALA A 205 -0.61 2.98 25.93
N ALA A 206 -0.85 4.13 25.30
CA ALA A 206 -1.06 4.23 23.86
C ALA A 206 0.17 3.75 23.07
N ALA A 207 1.38 4.14 23.49
CA ALA A 207 2.62 3.67 22.86
C ALA A 207 2.73 2.14 22.89
N ALA A 208 2.48 1.52 24.05
CA ALA A 208 2.49 0.07 24.18
C ALA A 208 1.43 -0.61 23.29
N VAL A 209 0.21 -0.07 23.25
CA VAL A 209 -0.85 -0.56 22.37
C VAL A 209 -0.43 -0.48 20.90
N PHE A 210 0.10 0.66 20.44
CA PHE A 210 0.50 0.82 19.05
C PHE A 210 1.69 -0.05 18.65
N THR A 211 2.66 -0.25 19.55
CA THR A 211 3.76 -1.20 19.35
C THR A 211 3.23 -2.58 19.01
N TRP A 212 2.41 -3.15 19.90
CA TRP A 212 1.92 -4.51 19.73
C TRP A 212 0.87 -4.62 18.63
N LEU A 213 -0.02 -3.65 18.50
CA LEU A 213 -1.03 -3.64 17.44
C LEU A 213 -0.38 -3.61 16.06
N THR A 214 0.66 -2.79 15.87
CA THR A 214 1.38 -2.70 14.60
C THR A 214 2.18 -3.97 14.35
N PHE A 215 2.95 -4.44 15.33
CA PHE A 215 3.78 -5.64 15.20
C PHE A 215 2.94 -6.89 14.89
N LEU A 216 1.88 -7.13 15.68
CA LEU A 216 1.00 -8.28 15.49
C LEU A 216 0.17 -8.15 14.21
N GLY A 217 -0.27 -6.94 13.86
CA GLY A 217 -0.96 -6.69 12.60
C GLY A 217 -0.09 -7.02 11.39
N GLU A 218 1.16 -6.54 11.38
CA GLU A 218 2.12 -6.84 10.31
C GLU A 218 2.44 -8.34 10.24
N ALA A 219 2.69 -8.98 11.38
CA ALA A 219 2.95 -10.41 11.45
C ALA A 219 1.76 -11.23 10.93
N ALA A 220 0.53 -10.85 11.31
CA ALA A 220 -0.69 -11.52 10.85
C ALA A 220 -0.86 -11.41 9.33
N VAL A 221 -0.58 -10.26 8.74
CA VAL A 221 -0.60 -10.09 7.28
C VAL A 221 0.51 -10.92 6.63
N ALA A 222 1.75 -10.86 7.13
CA ALA A 222 2.86 -11.66 6.60
C ALA A 222 2.53 -13.16 6.58
N LEU A 223 2.05 -13.69 7.72
CA LEU A 223 1.68 -15.10 7.86
C LEU A 223 0.53 -15.48 6.93
N ALA A 224 -0.51 -14.65 6.84
CA ALA A 224 -1.65 -14.93 5.94
C ALA A 224 -1.22 -14.98 4.46
N PHE A 225 -0.24 -14.18 4.06
CA PHE A 225 0.19 -14.13 2.65
C PHE A 225 1.28 -15.15 2.30
N LEU A 226 2.09 -15.59 3.27
CA LEU A 226 3.07 -16.67 3.12
C LEU A 226 2.41 -18.05 3.16
N ALA A 227 1.51 -18.27 4.13
CA ALA A 227 0.89 -19.57 4.37
C ALA A 227 -0.20 -19.92 3.33
N PRO A 228 -0.49 -21.23 3.11
CA PRO A 228 -1.56 -21.68 2.24
C PRO A 228 -2.95 -21.55 2.91
N VAL A 229 -3.31 -20.35 3.37
CA VAL A 229 -4.60 -20.07 4.01
C VAL A 229 -5.68 -19.66 3.00
N PRO A 230 -6.98 -19.77 3.35
CA PRO A 230 -8.06 -19.30 2.50
C PRO A 230 -7.94 -17.82 2.10
N ALA A 231 -8.31 -17.48 0.85
CA ALA A 231 -8.25 -16.10 0.33
C ALA A 231 -8.96 -15.08 1.22
N ARG A 232 -10.13 -15.46 1.76
CA ARG A 232 -10.89 -14.64 2.72
C ARG A 232 -10.06 -14.16 3.91
N LEU A 233 -9.14 -14.97 4.43
CA LEU A 233 -8.29 -14.58 5.57
C LEU A 233 -7.25 -13.56 5.14
N ARG A 234 -6.63 -13.74 3.96
CA ARG A 234 -5.69 -12.75 3.38
C ARG A 234 -6.35 -11.39 3.18
N HIS A 235 -7.56 -11.38 2.60
CA HIS A 235 -8.30 -10.14 2.39
C HIS A 235 -8.70 -9.50 3.71
N ALA A 236 -9.20 -10.28 4.66
CA ALA A 236 -9.60 -9.78 5.98
C ALA A 236 -8.43 -9.19 6.76
N THR A 237 -7.27 -9.87 6.80
CA THR A 237 -6.09 -9.36 7.51
C THR A 237 -5.54 -8.09 6.86
N LEU A 238 -5.44 -8.05 5.53
CA LEU A 238 -4.93 -6.87 4.83
C LEU A 238 -5.86 -5.66 4.97
N LEU A 239 -7.18 -5.86 4.78
CA LEU A 239 -8.17 -4.79 4.93
C LEU A 239 -8.25 -4.31 6.39
N GLY A 240 -8.21 -5.24 7.35
CA GLY A 240 -8.21 -4.92 8.78
C GLY A 240 -6.98 -4.12 9.18
N PHE A 241 -5.79 -4.53 8.72
CA PHE A 241 -4.55 -3.78 8.91
C PHE A 241 -4.68 -2.37 8.34
N CYS A 242 -5.11 -2.22 7.09
CA CYS A 242 -5.26 -0.89 6.48
C CYS A 242 -6.26 -0.02 7.24
N ALA A 243 -7.41 -0.56 7.64
CA ALA A 243 -8.45 0.19 8.33
C ALA A 243 -7.97 0.69 9.70
N VAL A 244 -7.25 -0.14 10.47
CA VAL A 244 -6.80 0.19 11.82
C VAL A 244 -5.58 1.09 11.79
N THR A 245 -4.55 0.76 11.02
CA THR A 245 -3.28 1.49 10.99
C THR A 245 -3.45 2.90 10.42
N TYR A 246 -4.17 3.04 9.31
CA TYR A 246 -4.30 4.32 8.62
C TYR A 246 -5.39 5.24 9.18
N ALA A 247 -6.26 4.73 10.08
CA ALA A 247 -7.08 5.62 10.88
C ALA A 247 -6.19 6.55 11.71
N VAL A 248 -5.19 5.99 12.40
CA VAL A 248 -4.37 6.74 13.36
C VAL A 248 -3.26 7.54 12.68
N ALA A 249 -2.51 6.92 11.77
CA ALA A 249 -1.38 7.56 11.10
C ALA A 249 -1.54 7.39 9.58
N PRO A 250 -2.24 8.31 8.89
CA PRO A 250 -2.55 8.17 7.48
C PRO A 250 -1.30 8.32 6.59
N VAL A 251 -0.65 7.20 6.28
CA VAL A 251 0.37 7.10 5.23
C VAL A 251 -0.29 6.62 3.94
N ALA A 252 -1.09 7.51 3.37
CA ALA A 252 -2.04 7.18 2.29
C ALA A 252 -1.37 6.51 1.07
N GLY A 253 -0.18 6.97 0.67
CA GLY A 253 0.55 6.40 -0.48
C GLY A 253 0.85 4.91 -0.31
N PHE A 254 1.28 4.48 0.88
CA PHE A 254 1.53 3.07 1.16
C PHE A 254 0.22 2.29 1.23
N GLY A 255 -0.80 2.84 1.90
CA GLY A 255 -2.09 2.17 2.07
C GLY A 255 -2.83 1.93 0.75
N TRP A 256 -2.87 2.93 -0.13
CA TRP A 256 -3.45 2.77 -1.46
C TRP A 256 -2.73 1.73 -2.31
N LEU A 257 -1.40 1.66 -2.20
CA LEU A 257 -0.60 0.65 -2.88
C LEU A 257 -0.93 -0.77 -2.37
N LEU A 258 -1.04 -0.95 -1.05
CA LEU A 258 -1.47 -2.21 -0.45
C LEU A 258 -2.89 -2.61 -0.89
N LEU A 259 -3.81 -1.66 -0.99
CA LEU A 259 -5.17 -1.92 -1.47
C LEU A 259 -5.20 -2.29 -2.96
N ALA A 260 -4.36 -1.68 -3.79
CA ALA A 260 -4.20 -2.07 -5.20
C ALA A 260 -3.63 -3.49 -5.33
N LEU A 261 -2.60 -3.84 -4.55
CA LEU A 261 -2.03 -5.19 -4.46
C LEU A 261 -3.08 -6.21 -3.98
N GLY A 262 -3.89 -5.86 -2.98
CA GLY A 262 -4.97 -6.69 -2.48
C GLY A 262 -6.07 -6.92 -3.51
N ALA A 263 -6.48 -5.85 -4.21
CA ALA A 263 -7.47 -5.92 -5.29
C ALA A 263 -7.00 -6.78 -6.48
N ALA A 264 -5.68 -6.86 -6.73
CA ALA A 264 -5.12 -7.71 -7.79
C ALA A 264 -5.32 -9.21 -7.55
N GLN A 265 -5.64 -9.60 -6.32
CA GLN A 265 -5.82 -11.00 -5.92
C GLN A 265 -7.29 -11.44 -5.89
N THR A 266 -8.23 -10.53 -6.13
CA THR A 266 -9.65 -10.88 -6.12
C THR A 266 -10.05 -11.60 -7.40
N GLU A 267 -10.85 -12.65 -7.27
CA GLU A 267 -11.43 -13.38 -8.39
C GLU A 267 -12.78 -12.78 -8.83
N PRO A 268 -13.26 -13.02 -10.07
CA PRO A 268 -14.54 -12.51 -10.56
C PRO A 268 -15.75 -12.75 -9.64
N PRO A 269 -15.89 -13.93 -8.98
CA PRO A 269 -16.99 -14.19 -8.04
C PRO A 269 -16.95 -13.31 -6.77
N GLU A 270 -15.79 -12.74 -6.43
CA GLU A 270 -15.56 -12.01 -5.17
C GLU A 270 -15.95 -10.51 -5.28
N ALA A 271 -17.10 -10.23 -5.91
CA ALA A 271 -17.58 -8.86 -6.13
C ALA A 271 -17.74 -8.05 -4.82
N ARG A 272 -18.07 -8.72 -3.71
CA ARG A 272 -18.11 -8.07 -2.38
C ARG A 272 -16.71 -7.63 -1.94
N THR A 273 -15.71 -8.50 -2.05
CA THR A 273 -14.32 -8.20 -1.67
C THR A 273 -13.75 -7.06 -2.50
N ARG A 274 -14.02 -7.04 -3.82
CA ARG A 274 -13.63 -5.92 -4.70
C ARG A 274 -14.21 -4.58 -4.23
N ARG A 275 -15.50 -4.56 -3.87
CA ARG A 275 -16.15 -3.36 -3.31
C ARG A 275 -15.54 -2.95 -1.98
N LEU A 276 -15.13 -3.89 -1.13
CA LEU A 276 -14.43 -3.58 0.12
C LEU A 276 -13.07 -2.91 -0.14
N TYR A 277 -12.30 -3.35 -1.13
CA TYR A 277 -11.05 -2.68 -1.51
C TYR A 277 -11.28 -1.26 -2.00
N VAL A 278 -12.30 -1.03 -2.84
CA VAL A 278 -12.66 0.33 -3.29
C VAL A 278 -13.13 1.19 -2.12
N GLY A 279 -13.98 0.64 -1.25
CA GLY A 279 -14.46 1.33 -0.05
C GLY A 279 -13.32 1.69 0.90
N ALA A 280 -12.38 0.77 1.15
CA ALA A 280 -11.19 1.04 1.95
C ALA A 280 -10.28 2.09 1.29
N PHE A 281 -10.18 2.10 -0.05
CA PHE A 281 -9.40 3.10 -0.77
C PHE A 281 -9.99 4.51 -0.57
N ALA A 282 -11.32 4.62 -0.67
CA ALA A 282 -12.04 5.86 -0.41
C ALA A 282 -11.98 6.27 1.08
N LEU A 283 -12.04 5.30 1.99
CA LEU A 283 -11.88 5.55 3.43
C LEU A 283 -10.50 6.11 3.75
N LEU A 284 -9.44 5.61 3.11
CA LEU A 284 -8.10 6.18 3.26
C LEU A 284 -7.99 7.61 2.72
N LEU A 285 -8.69 7.92 1.63
CA LEU A 285 -8.79 9.29 1.13
C LEU A 285 -9.50 10.18 2.16
N PHE A 286 -10.59 9.69 2.76
CA PHE A 286 -11.28 10.39 3.84
C PHE A 286 -10.36 10.64 5.04
N TYR A 287 -9.63 9.64 5.53
CA TYR A 287 -8.68 9.82 6.63
C TYR A 287 -7.55 10.80 6.32
N ARG A 288 -7.18 10.94 5.05
CA ARG A 288 -6.14 11.89 4.62
C ARG A 288 -6.64 13.33 4.56
N GLU A 289 -7.82 13.54 4.00
CA GLU A 289 -8.34 14.88 3.68
C GLU A 289 -9.23 15.45 4.80
N VAL A 290 -9.80 14.60 5.65
CA VAL A 290 -10.70 15.01 6.74
C VAL A 290 -9.98 14.87 8.08
N PRO A 291 -9.82 15.95 8.87
CA PRO A 291 -9.16 15.94 10.17
C PRO A 291 -10.07 15.33 11.25
N TRP A 292 -10.48 14.08 11.04
CA TRP A 292 -11.50 13.40 11.84
C TRP A 292 -11.05 13.21 13.31
N LEU A 293 -9.75 13.00 13.55
CA LEU A 293 -9.19 12.93 14.90
C LEU A 293 -9.26 14.28 15.62
N ALA A 294 -9.02 15.38 14.90
CA ALA A 294 -9.15 16.72 15.48
C ALA A 294 -10.61 17.00 15.88
N TRP A 295 -11.58 16.60 15.04
CA TRP A 295 -13.00 16.70 15.38
C TRP A 295 -13.38 15.83 16.59
N ALA A 296 -12.87 14.60 16.65
CA ALA A 296 -13.09 13.73 17.80
C ALA A 296 -12.49 14.32 19.08
N ALA A 297 -11.28 14.91 19.00
CA ALA A 297 -10.62 15.58 20.11
C ALA A 297 -11.41 16.83 20.57
N TRP A 298 -11.90 17.64 19.63
CA TRP A 298 -12.74 18.79 19.93
C TRP A 298 -14.05 18.39 20.62
N ALA A 299 -14.75 17.38 20.08
CA ALA A 299 -16.00 16.88 20.67
C ALA A 299 -15.80 16.31 22.08
N ALA A 300 -14.68 15.61 22.32
CA ALA A 300 -14.34 15.05 23.63
C ALA A 300 -14.04 16.14 24.69
N GLN A 301 -13.67 17.35 24.26
CA GLN A 301 -13.36 18.49 25.14
C GLN A 301 -14.57 19.38 25.44
N GLY A 302 -15.78 18.98 25.03
CA GLY A 302 -17.02 19.68 25.36
C GLY A 302 -17.29 20.90 24.49
N GLY A 303 -16.97 20.79 23.19
CA GLY A 303 -17.20 21.83 22.17
C GLY A 303 -18.61 22.40 22.12
#